data_AF-A0A6L9MSK2-F1
#
_entry.id   AF-A0A6L9MSK2-F1
#
_cell.length_a   1.000
_cell.length_b   1.000
_cell.length_c   1.000
_cell.angle_alpha   90.00
_cell.angle_beta   90.00
_cell.angle_gamma   90.00
#
_symmetry.space_group_name_H-M   'P 1'
#
loop_
_entity.id
_entity.type
_entity.pdbx_description
1 polymer ?
#
loop_
_entity_poly.entity_id
_entity_poly.type
_entity_poly.pdbx_seq_one_letter_code
_entity_poly.pdbx_strand_id
1 'polypeptide(L)'
;MAVNPIPLRLKQARKIIGISQKDLGIRIGMDESSASGRMNHYEKGRHVPDVETLRKIAAELNVPLNYFFCEDELSAELACLISKLDEESKKSLISELLEAKGNGDA
;
A
#
# COMPACT_ATOMS: atom_id res chain seq x y z
N MET A 1 -1.27 20.38 -7.90
CA MET A 1 -1.72 19.87 -6.58
C MET A 1 -1.20 18.46 -6.44
N ALA A 2 -0.53 18.13 -5.35
CA ALA A 2 -0.09 16.77 -5.07
C ALA A 2 -1.35 15.88 -4.91
N VAL A 3 -1.42 14.79 -5.68
CA VAL A 3 -2.55 13.86 -5.66
C VAL A 3 -2.32 12.88 -4.52
N ASN A 4 -3.30 12.70 -3.63
CA ASN A 4 -3.20 11.69 -2.58
C ASN A 4 -3.05 10.29 -3.22
N PRO A 5 -1.97 9.53 -2.93
CA PRO A 5 -1.73 8.22 -3.53
C PRO A 5 -2.65 7.12 -2.97
N ILE A 6 -3.22 7.31 -1.77
CA ILE A 6 -4.00 6.28 -1.05
C ILE A 6 -5.15 5.73 -1.89
N PRO A 7 -6.04 6.54 -2.53
CA PRO A 7 -7.17 6.02 -3.29
C PRO A 7 -6.74 5.16 -4.48
N LEU A 8 -5.67 5.57 -5.17
CA LEU A 8 -5.11 4.84 -6.31
C LEU A 8 -4.54 3.50 -5.85
N ARG A 9 -3.66 3.52 -4.85
CA ARG A 9 -2.98 2.33 -4.31
C ARG A 9 -3.97 1.33 -3.71
N LEU A 10 -4.95 1.80 -2.94
CA LEU A 10 -6.03 0.98 -2.41
C LEU A 10 -6.76 0.20 -3.52
N LYS A 11 -7.17 0.93 -4.56
CA LYS A 11 -7.89 0.33 -5.69
C LYS A 11 -7.03 -0.65 -6.47
N GLN A 12 -5.75 -0.33 -6.67
CA GLN A 12 -4.79 -1.22 -7.35
C GLN A 12 -4.61 -2.52 -6.58
N ALA A 13 -4.24 -2.45 -5.29
CA ALA A 13 -4.04 -3.63 -4.46
C ALA A 13 -5.32 -4.49 -4.36
N ARG A 14 -6.49 -3.87 -4.18
CA ARG A 14 -7.76 -4.61 -4.16
C ARG A 14 -8.01 -5.34 -5.48
N LYS A 15 -7.76 -4.68 -6.62
CA LYS A 15 -7.95 -5.30 -7.94
C LYS A 15 -7.00 -6.46 -8.20
N ILE A 16 -5.76 -6.38 -7.70
CA ILE A 16 -4.78 -7.47 -7.80
C ILE A 16 -5.26 -8.71 -7.03
N ILE A 17 -5.81 -8.51 -5.82
CA ILE A 17 -6.40 -9.58 -5.00
C ILE A 17 -7.73 -10.09 -5.58
N GLY A 18 -8.41 -9.29 -6.40
CA GLY A 18 -9.61 -9.70 -7.14
C GLY A 18 -10.92 -9.67 -6.34
N ILE A 19 -10.98 -8.93 -5.23
CA ILE A 19 -12.18 -8.85 -4.37
C ILE A 19 -12.97 -7.56 -4.61
N SER A 20 -14.28 -7.56 -4.31
CA SER A 20 -15.10 -6.35 -4.44
C SER A 20 -14.82 -5.34 -3.32
N GLN A 21 -15.26 -4.09 -3.51
CA GLN A 21 -15.21 -3.07 -2.44
C GLN A 21 -16.00 -3.52 -1.20
N LYS A 22 -17.17 -4.13 -1.41
CA LYS A 22 -18.01 -4.67 -0.33
C LYS A 22 -17.27 -5.77 0.43
N ASP A 23 -16.68 -6.72 -0.29
CA ASP A 23 -15.97 -7.85 0.33
C ASP A 23 -14.77 -7.37 1.15
N LEU A 24 -13.96 -6.46 0.61
CA LEU A 24 -12.84 -5.86 1.36
C LEU A 24 -13.33 -5.19 2.65
N GLY A 25 -14.39 -4.38 2.57
CA GLY A 25 -14.96 -3.70 3.73
C GLY A 25 -15.43 -4.67 4.81
N ILE A 26 -16.11 -5.76 4.43
CA ILE A 26 -16.55 -6.81 5.36
C ILE A 26 -15.35 -7.50 6.02
N ARG A 27 -14.33 -7.87 5.24
CA ARG A 27 -13.14 -8.57 5.75
C ARG A 27 -12.32 -7.76 6.75
N ILE A 28 -12.30 -6.43 6.61
CA ILE A 28 -11.67 -5.53 7.59
C ILE A 28 -12.59 -5.16 8.76
N GLY A 29 -13.76 -5.80 8.89
CA GLY A 29 -14.67 -5.67 10.03
C GLY A 29 -15.69 -4.53 9.93
N MET A 30 -15.98 -4.02 8.72
CA MET A 30 -17.09 -3.07 8.54
C MET A 30 -18.43 -3.79 8.50
N ASP A 31 -19.48 -3.11 8.95
CA ASP A 31 -20.86 -3.56 8.77
C ASP A 31 -21.21 -3.71 7.28
N GLU A 32 -21.87 -4.82 6.94
CA GLU A 32 -22.18 -5.21 5.56
C GLU A 32 -22.97 -4.13 4.80
N SER A 33 -23.89 -3.45 5.48
CA SER A 33 -24.72 -2.40 4.86
C SER A 33 -23.91 -1.14 4.50
N SER A 34 -22.80 -0.90 5.19
CA SER A 34 -21.94 0.29 5.02
C SER A 34 -20.64 0.02 4.25
N ALA A 35 -20.20 -1.24 4.18
CA ALA A 35 -18.89 -1.66 3.65
C ALA A 35 -18.61 -1.12 2.24
N SER A 36 -19.54 -1.34 1.30
CA SER A 36 -19.39 -0.89 -0.10
C SER A 36 -19.26 0.63 -0.21
N GLY A 37 -20.11 1.38 0.52
CA GLY A 37 -20.12 2.84 0.50
C GLY A 37 -18.83 3.45 1.04
N ARG A 38 -18.38 2.97 2.22
CA ARG A 38 -17.12 3.41 2.82
C ARG A 38 -15.92 3.11 1.93
N MET A 39 -15.89 1.93 1.32
CA MET A 39 -14.77 1.55 0.46
C MET A 39 -14.73 2.35 -0.85
N ASN A 40 -15.88 2.61 -1.45
CA ASN A 40 -15.99 3.54 -2.58
C ASN A 40 -15.52 4.95 -2.20
N HIS A 41 -15.80 5.42 -0.99
CA HIS A 41 -15.36 6.72 -0.50
C HIS A 41 -13.83 6.81 -0.41
N TYR A 42 -13.18 5.76 0.08
CA TYR A 42 -11.72 5.69 0.15
C TYR A 42 -11.09 5.61 -1.24
N GLU A 43 -11.59 4.75 -2.14
CA GLU A 43 -11.05 4.64 -3.52
C GLU A 43 -11.31 5.85 -4.41
N LYS A 44 -12.26 6.72 -4.04
CA LYS A 44 -12.52 8.00 -4.72
C LYS A 44 -11.81 9.18 -4.04
N GLY A 45 -11.14 8.96 -2.92
CA GLY A 45 -10.51 10.02 -2.13
C GLY A 45 -11.47 11.00 -1.48
N ARG A 46 -12.76 10.65 -1.36
CA ARG A 46 -13.75 11.49 -0.63
C ARG A 46 -13.50 11.49 0.87
N HIS A 47 -13.00 10.36 1.38
CA HIS A 47 -12.56 10.21 2.75
C HIS A 47 -11.20 9.50 2.74
N VAL A 48 -10.36 9.85 3.71
CA VAL A 48 -9.08 9.19 3.93
C VAL A 48 -9.27 8.22 5.11
N PRO A 49 -9.02 6.92 4.94
CA PRO A 49 -9.02 6.00 6.06
C PRO A 49 -7.91 6.38 7.05
N ASP A 50 -8.18 6.21 8.34
CA ASP A 50 -7.15 6.36 9.37
C ASP A 50 -6.09 5.25 9.26
N VAL A 51 -4.99 5.41 10.01
CA VAL A 51 -3.85 4.49 9.97
C VAL A 51 -4.25 3.08 10.41
N GLU A 52 -5.17 2.94 11.37
CA GLU A 52 -5.62 1.62 11.82
C GLU A 52 -6.40 0.88 10.72
N THR A 53 -7.31 1.59 10.05
CA THR A 53 -8.06 1.10 8.91
C THR A 53 -7.12 0.74 7.76
N LEU A 54 -6.12 1.59 7.47
CA LEU A 54 -5.10 1.30 6.47
C LEU A 54 -4.28 0.06 6.83
N ARG A 55 -3.95 -0.20 8.11
CA ARG A 55 -3.29 -1.45 8.51
C ARG A 55 -4.15 -2.68 8.26
N LYS A 56 -5.44 -2.62 8.58
CA LYS A 56 -6.39 -3.73 8.33
C LYS A 56 -6.50 -4.00 6.83
N ILE A 57 -6.62 -2.95 6.03
CA ILE A 57 -6.61 -3.05 4.56
C ILE A 57 -5.29 -3.64 4.06
N ALA A 58 -4.14 -3.15 4.52
CA ALA A 58 -2.82 -3.66 4.13
C ALA A 58 -2.70 -5.17 4.39
N ALA A 59 -3.10 -5.61 5.58
CA ALA A 59 -3.09 -7.02 5.96
C ALA A 59 -3.99 -7.85 5.04
N GLU A 60 -5.22 -7.39 4.78
CA GLU A 60 -6.15 -8.10 3.89
C GLU A 60 -5.68 -8.12 2.43
N LEU A 61 -5.01 -7.07 1.97
CA LEU A 61 -4.53 -6.95 0.59
C LEU A 61 -3.10 -7.47 0.39
N ASN A 62 -2.47 -8.02 1.44
CA ASN A 62 -1.10 -8.53 1.43
C ASN A 62 -0.07 -7.53 0.86
N VAL A 63 -0.16 -6.26 1.29
CA VAL A 63 0.77 -5.18 0.95
C VAL A 63 1.25 -4.50 2.23
N PRO A 64 2.48 -3.96 2.28
CA PRO A 64 2.95 -3.24 3.46
C PRO A 64 2.23 -1.89 3.58
N LEU A 65 2.11 -1.36 4.81
CA LEU A 65 1.39 -0.10 5.06
C LEU A 65 1.92 1.08 4.23
N ASN A 66 3.24 1.15 4.03
CA ASN A 66 3.88 2.23 3.26
C ASN A 66 3.50 2.21 1.76
N TYR A 67 2.99 1.09 1.22
CA TYR A 67 2.51 0.98 -0.15
C TYR A 67 1.44 2.04 -0.49
N PHE A 68 0.57 2.39 0.46
CA PHE A 68 -0.49 3.37 0.23
C PHE A 68 0.02 4.81 0.07
N PHE A 69 1.29 5.05 0.39
CA PHE A 69 1.93 6.37 0.32
C PHE A 69 2.87 6.50 -0.89
N CYS A 70 3.02 5.45 -1.70
CA CYS A 70 3.88 5.47 -2.89
C CYS A 70 3.20 6.22 -4.04
N GLU A 71 3.82 7.31 -4.50
CA GLU A 71 3.28 8.14 -5.59
C GLU A 71 3.49 7.51 -6.98
N ASP A 72 4.59 6.77 -7.18
CA ASP A 72 4.96 6.14 -8.44
C ASP A 72 5.06 4.61 -8.34
N GLU A 73 4.94 3.92 -9.48
CA GLU A 73 4.89 2.45 -9.53
C GLU A 73 6.18 1.78 -9.04
N LEU A 74 7.36 2.37 -9.28
CA LEU A 74 8.63 1.79 -8.83
C LEU A 74 8.73 1.81 -7.30
N SER A 75 8.37 2.94 -6.66
CA SER A 75 8.34 3.03 -5.20
C SER A 75 7.37 2.01 -4.58
N ALA A 76 6.22 1.78 -5.22
CA ALA A 76 5.23 0.84 -4.75
C ALA A 76 5.68 -0.63 -4.90
N GLU A 77 6.33 -0.95 -6.02
CA GLU A 77 6.93 -2.25 -6.25
C GLU A 77 8.06 -2.53 -5.25
N LEU A 78 8.98 -1.57 -5.07
CA LEU A 78 10.06 -1.66 -4.08
C LEU A 78 9.52 -1.85 -2.68
N ALA A 79 8.49 -1.11 -2.27
CA ALA A 79 7.86 -1.30 -0.96
C ALA A 79 7.40 -2.74 -0.75
N CYS A 80 6.69 -3.31 -1.73
CA CYS A 80 6.24 -4.70 -1.70
C CYS A 80 7.40 -5.70 -1.67
N LEU A 81 8.43 -5.54 -2.50
CA LEU A 81 9.59 -6.43 -2.54
C LEU A 81 10.36 -6.39 -1.21
N ILE A 82 10.70 -5.20 -0.73
CA ILE A 82 11.41 -5.00 0.54
C ILE A 82 10.62 -5.60 1.71
N SER A 83 9.28 -5.49 1.69
CA SER A 83 8.47 -6.02 2.79
C SER A 83 8.57 -7.54 2.96
N LYS A 84 8.91 -8.26 1.88
CA LYS A 84 9.08 -9.73 1.86
C LYS A 84 10.48 -10.20 2.27
N LEU A 85 11.45 -9.29 2.32
CA LEU A 85 12.81 -9.61 2.74
C LEU A 85 12.90 -9.77 4.26
N ASP A 86 13.75 -10.70 4.71
CA ASP A 86 14.18 -10.79 6.09
C ASP A 86 15.10 -9.63 6.49
N GLU A 87 15.46 -9.56 7.77
CA GLU A 87 16.28 -8.46 8.29
C GLU A 87 17.70 -8.46 7.73
N GLU A 88 18.28 -9.63 7.45
CA GLU A 88 19.63 -9.76 6.91
C GLU A 88 19.68 -9.27 5.46
N SER A 89 18.74 -9.71 4.63
CA SER A 89 18.61 -9.29 3.24
C SER A 89 18.33 -7.78 3.13
N LYS A 90 17.52 -7.23 4.04
CA LYS A 90 17.31 -5.77 4.12
C LYS A 90 18.59 -5.01 4.42
N LYS A 91 19.43 -5.51 5.35
CA LYS A 91 20.72 -4.89 5.66
C LYS A 91 21.67 -4.97 4.47
N SER A 92 21.75 -6.12 3.78
CA SER A 92 22.55 -6.26 2.56
C SER A 92 22.13 -5.25 1.49
N LEU A 93 20.82 -5.16 1.21
CA LEU A 93 20.28 -4.22 0.23
C LEU A 93 20.61 -2.76 0.59
N ILE A 94 20.53 -2.39 1.87
CA ILE A 94 20.91 -1.03 2.31
C ILE A 94 22.39 -0.77 2.02
N SER A 95 23.28 -1.71 2.32
CA SER A 95 24.72 -1.58 2.02
C SER A 95 24.97 -1.42 0.52
N GLU A 96 24.37 -2.27 -0.31
CA GLU A 96 24.50 -2.22 -1.78
C GLU A 96 24.04 -0.87 -2.35
N LEU A 97 22.91 -0.33 -1.86
CA LEU A 97 22.39 0.97 -2.31
C LEU A 97 23.26 2.14 -1.85
N LEU A 98 23.91 2.05 -0.69
CA LEU A 98 24.85 3.06 -0.21
C LEU A 98 26.14 3.05 -1.04
N GLU A 99 26.64 1.88 -1.41
CA GLU A 99 27.81 1.73 -2.28
C GLU A 99 27.53 2.22 -3.70
N ALA A 100 26.36 1.89 -4.27
CA ALA A 100 25.97 2.32 -5.60
C ALA A 100 25.91 3.86 -5.74
N LYS A 101 25.57 4.59 -4.67
CA LYS A 101 25.60 6.06 -4.66
C LYS A 101 27.01 6.64 -4.68
N GLY A 102 28.01 5.92 -4.16
CA GLY A 102 29.41 6.37 -4.14
C GLY A 102 30.08 6.37 -5.52
N ASN A 103 29.53 5.66 -6.50
CA ASN A 103 30.10 5.52 -7.85
C ASN A 103 29.49 6.47 -8.90
N GLY A 104 28.51 7.30 -8.51
CA GLY A 104 27.77 8.19 -9.42
C GLY A 104 28.18 9.68 -9.40
N ASP A 105 29.08 10.06 -8.49
CA ASP A 105 29.51 11.45 -8.28
C ASP A 105 30.98 11.71 -8.74
N ALA A 106 31.51 10.89 -9.65
CA ALA A 106 32.83 11.08 -10.28
C ALA A 106 32.72 11.41 -11.77
#